data_AF-A0A1I8J021-F1
#
_entry.id   AF-A0A1I8J021-F1
#
_cell.length_a   1.000
_cell.length_b   1.000
_cell.length_c   1.000
_cell.angle_alpha   90.00
_cell.angle_beta   90.00
_cell.angle_gamma   90.00
#
_symmetry.space_group_name_H-M   'P 1'
#
loop_
_entity.id
_entity.type
_entity.pdbx_description
1 polymer ?
#
loop_
_entity_poly.entity_id
_entity_poly.type
_entity_poly.pdbx_seq_one_letter_code
_entity_poly.pdbx_strand_id
1 'polypeptide(L)'
;KNFRQIVAIGAGPFTKTTGRASVIDFSAALFQESNGVLVPNPGRKSKMWNIFTPFTEYVWYAIVGALLVSALLTWLMAYFSPFTGYNLGLEYAIGDEIWLQEYFWAFIGSFMQQGQDFYPSAMSPRVGLAFWWIFTVIVNGCFAGNLTAYLTATETEEQINTLSGLLSQSSIKLYVQNGTNLYTLLTESKSGIYKEIADKMVVYSPYENCPM
;
A
#
# COMPACT_ATOMS: atom_id res chain seq x y z
N LYS A 1 41.62 41.98 5.89
CA LYS A 1 41.53 40.65 5.25
C LYS A 1 42.22 40.75 3.89
N ASN A 2 43.38 40.11 3.70
CA ASN A 2 44.12 40.12 2.44
C ASN A 2 43.54 39.07 1.49
N PHE A 3 42.71 39.49 0.55
CA PHE A 3 42.24 38.62 -0.52
C PHE A 3 43.30 38.58 -1.62
N ARG A 4 43.83 37.38 -1.90
CA ARG A 4 44.82 37.17 -2.97
C ARG A 4 44.06 36.95 -4.29
N GLN A 5 44.22 37.85 -5.25
CA GLN A 5 43.74 37.64 -6.63
C GLN A 5 44.69 36.67 -7.35
N ILE A 6 44.49 35.37 -7.12
CA ILE A 6 45.28 34.30 -7.75
C ILE A 6 44.66 33.88 -9.09
N VAL A 7 43.35 34.12 -9.27
CA VAL A 7 42.57 33.70 -10.44
C VAL A 7 41.71 34.87 -10.93
N ALA A 8 41.63 35.05 -12.25
CA ALA A 8 40.84 36.11 -12.88
C ALA A 8 39.34 35.75 -12.98
N ILE A 9 39.00 34.52 -13.35
CA ILE A 9 37.62 34.02 -13.50
C ILE A 9 37.55 32.57 -12.99
N GLY A 10 36.53 32.25 -12.21
CA GLY A 10 36.21 30.87 -11.81
C GLY A 10 34.91 30.42 -12.45
N ALA A 11 34.93 29.28 -13.17
CA ALA A 11 33.73 28.67 -13.75
C ALA A 11 33.43 27.35 -13.03
N GLY A 12 32.21 27.20 -12.52
CA GLY A 12 31.78 26.01 -11.77
C GLY A 12 30.42 26.18 -11.12
N PRO A 13 29.91 25.15 -10.42
CA PRO A 13 28.61 25.17 -9.74
C PRO A 13 28.71 25.99 -8.43
N PHE A 14 28.83 27.31 -8.56
CA PHE A 14 28.90 28.21 -7.42
C PHE A 14 27.51 28.76 -7.09
N THR A 15 27.04 28.49 -5.88
CA THR A 15 25.83 29.14 -5.38
C THR A 15 26.11 30.58 -4.97
N LYS A 16 25.31 31.52 -5.48
CA LYS A 16 25.35 32.93 -5.11
C LYS A 16 24.79 33.10 -3.70
N THR A 17 25.63 33.53 -2.76
CA THR A 17 25.23 33.83 -1.37
C THR A 17 25.63 35.25 -1.00
N THR A 18 24.96 35.85 -0.02
CA THR A 18 25.25 37.22 0.44
C THR A 18 26.69 37.36 0.93
N GLY A 19 27.19 36.37 1.67
CA GLY A 19 28.58 36.34 2.15
C GLY A 19 29.60 36.34 1.01
N ARG A 20 29.38 35.53 -0.03
CA ARG A 20 30.28 35.46 -1.20
C ARG A 20 30.18 36.69 -2.09
N ALA A 21 28.97 37.20 -2.30
CA ALA A 21 28.72 38.40 -3.10
C ALA A 21 29.35 39.68 -2.52
N SER A 22 29.71 39.69 -1.23
CA SER A 22 30.43 40.81 -0.61
C SER A 22 31.92 40.87 -0.96
N VAL A 23 32.48 39.79 -1.53
CA VAL A 23 33.92 39.66 -1.81
C VAL A 23 34.18 39.44 -3.31
N ILE A 24 33.23 38.87 -4.05
CA ILE A 24 33.34 38.59 -5.49
C ILE A 24 32.06 38.97 -6.22
N ASP A 25 32.20 39.37 -7.49
CA ASP A 25 31.08 39.65 -8.37
C ASP A 25 30.60 38.37 -9.08
N PHE A 26 29.28 38.17 -9.12
CA PHE A 26 28.63 37.06 -9.82
C PHE A 26 27.93 37.55 -11.09
N SER A 27 27.94 36.73 -12.14
CA SER A 27 27.10 36.94 -13.32
C SER A 27 25.61 36.73 -13.00
N ALA A 28 24.75 36.92 -13.99
CA ALA A 28 23.36 36.46 -13.91
C ALA A 28 23.29 34.96 -13.60
N ALA A 29 22.30 34.55 -12.81
CA ALA A 29 22.11 33.15 -12.46
C ALA A 29 21.76 32.34 -13.71
N LEU A 30 22.56 31.32 -14.01
CA LEU A 30 22.34 30.45 -15.16
C LEU A 30 21.28 29.38 -14.88
N PHE A 31 21.22 28.90 -13.63
CA PHE A 31 20.29 27.86 -13.17
C PHE A 31 19.75 28.22 -11.78
N GLN A 32 18.52 27.81 -11.50
CA GLN A 32 17.90 27.90 -10.19
C GLN A 32 17.60 26.49 -9.70
N GLU A 33 18.25 26.10 -8.61
CA GLU A 33 18.08 24.79 -7.98
C GLU A 33 17.37 24.95 -6.63
N SER A 34 16.59 23.93 -6.25
CA SER A 34 16.00 23.84 -4.92
C SER A 34 16.71 22.78 -4.10
N ASN A 35 16.80 22.97 -2.79
CA ASN A 35 17.40 22.00 -1.90
C ASN A 35 16.41 20.85 -1.67
N GLY A 36 16.81 19.63 -2.04
CA GLY A 36 16.08 18.39 -1.76
C GLY A 36 16.78 17.56 -0.68
N VAL A 37 16.03 16.65 -0.06
CA VAL A 37 16.57 15.62 0.85
C VAL A 37 16.52 14.29 0.11
N LEU A 38 17.63 13.56 0.12
CA LEU A 38 17.70 12.21 -0.42
C LEU A 38 17.51 11.21 0.72
N VAL A 39 16.54 10.31 0.54
CA VAL A 39 16.22 9.24 1.49
C VAL A 39 16.40 7.91 0.76
N PRO A 40 16.96 6.87 1.40
CA PRO A 40 17.05 5.55 0.79
C PRO A 40 15.66 5.04 0.40
N ASN A 41 15.58 4.37 -0.75
CA ASN A 41 14.33 3.77 -1.20
C ASN A 41 13.83 2.76 -0.15
N PRO A 42 12.66 2.98 0.48
CA PRO A 42 12.10 2.01 1.40
C PRO A 42 11.66 0.79 0.59
N GLY A 43 12.53 -0.23 0.50
CA GLY A 43 12.24 -1.45 -0.24
C GLY A 43 10.91 -2.10 0.17
N ARG A 44 10.33 -2.89 -0.74
CA ARG A 44 9.04 -3.55 -0.52
C ARG A 44 9.09 -4.47 0.70
N LYS A 45 8.35 -4.11 1.76
CA LYS A 45 8.13 -5.02 2.90
C LYS A 45 7.07 -6.05 2.48
N SER A 46 7.49 -7.19 1.91
CA SER A 46 6.55 -8.29 1.70
C SER A 46 6.23 -8.93 3.05
N LYS A 47 4.98 -8.78 3.50
CA LYS A 47 4.44 -9.59 4.59
C LYS A 47 3.58 -10.68 3.98
N MET A 48 3.67 -11.89 4.51
CA MET A 48 2.89 -13.06 4.05
C MET A 48 1.37 -12.79 4.03
N TRP A 49 0.89 -11.92 4.91
CA TRP A 49 -0.52 -11.52 5.04
C TRP A 49 -0.99 -10.49 4.01
N ASN A 50 -0.11 -9.93 3.17
CA ASN A 50 -0.48 -8.98 2.12
C ASN A 50 -1.34 -9.61 1.00
N ILE A 51 -1.57 -10.93 1.05
CA ILE A 51 -2.50 -11.60 0.14
C ILE A 51 -3.95 -11.18 0.44
N PHE A 52 -4.26 -10.76 1.67
CA PHE A 52 -5.61 -10.35 2.09
C PHE A 52 -5.87 -8.85 2.00
N THR A 53 -4.84 -8.03 1.75
CA THR A 53 -4.98 -6.58 1.58
C THR A 53 -5.80 -6.12 0.36
N PRO A 54 -6.00 -6.90 -0.72
CA PRO A 54 -6.81 -6.45 -1.86
C PRO A 54 -8.27 -6.13 -1.52
N PHE A 55 -8.79 -6.67 -0.42
CA PHE A 55 -10.12 -6.37 0.10
C PHE A 55 -10.04 -5.77 1.49
N THR A 56 -10.83 -4.72 1.72
CA THR A 56 -11.01 -4.12 3.04
C THR A 56 -11.72 -5.11 3.98
N GLU A 57 -11.46 -4.98 5.28
CA GLU A 57 -12.11 -5.76 6.35
C GLU A 57 -13.64 -5.83 6.22
N TYR A 58 -14.30 -4.72 5.87
CA TYR A 58 -15.75 -4.67 5.67
C TYR A 58 -16.24 -5.60 4.55
N VAL A 59 -15.46 -5.74 3.48
CA VAL A 59 -15.80 -6.62 2.34
C VAL A 59 -15.71 -8.08 2.75
N TRP A 60 -14.70 -8.43 3.56
CA TRP A 60 -14.59 -9.79 4.11
C TRP A 60 -15.79 -10.17 4.98
N TYR A 61 -16.21 -9.27 5.89
CA TYR A 61 -17.42 -9.50 6.68
C TYR A 61 -18.68 -9.61 5.81
N ALA A 62 -18.78 -8.81 4.75
CA ALA A 62 -19.90 -8.88 3.80
C ALA A 62 -19.91 -10.21 3.03
N ILE A 63 -18.77 -10.76 2.62
CA ILE A 63 -18.67 -12.06 1.95
C ILE A 63 -19.12 -13.18 2.88
N VAL A 64 -18.64 -13.20 4.13
CA VAL A 64 -19.04 -14.19 5.13
C VAL A 64 -20.55 -14.08 5.41
N GLY A 65 -21.07 -12.87 5.58
CA GLY A 65 -22.51 -12.65 5.74
C GLY A 65 -23.33 -13.11 4.54
N ALA A 66 -22.90 -12.77 3.33
CA ALA A 66 -23.57 -13.18 2.09
C ALA A 66 -23.59 -14.70 1.93
N LEU A 67 -22.49 -15.38 2.27
CA LEU A 67 -22.41 -16.84 2.27
C LEU A 67 -23.43 -17.45 3.23
N LEU A 68 -23.45 -16.97 4.49
CA LEU A 68 -24.34 -17.52 5.50
C LEU A 68 -25.82 -17.31 5.15
N VAL A 69 -26.16 -16.10 4.69
CA VAL A 69 -27.52 -15.74 4.29
C VAL A 69 -27.96 -16.52 3.05
N SER A 70 -27.11 -16.63 2.03
CA SER A 70 -27.48 -17.32 0.79
C SER A 70 -27.65 -18.82 0.98
N ALA A 71 -26.78 -19.46 1.78
CA ALA A 71 -26.90 -20.86 2.16
C ALA A 71 -28.19 -21.11 2.97
N LEU A 72 -28.49 -20.25 3.95
CA LEU A 72 -29.71 -20.37 4.75
C LEU A 72 -30.98 -20.18 3.89
N LEU A 73 -31.00 -19.18 3.01
CA LEU A 73 -32.14 -18.91 2.14
C LEU A 73 -32.42 -20.06 1.17
N THR A 74 -31.37 -20.61 0.54
CA THR A 74 -31.54 -21.78 -0.35
C THR A 74 -31.95 -23.03 0.39
N TRP A 75 -31.43 -23.25 1.60
CA TRP A 75 -31.89 -24.33 2.47
C TRP A 75 -33.37 -24.18 2.84
N LEU A 76 -33.83 -22.98 3.23
CA LEU A 76 -35.24 -22.73 3.52
C LEU A 76 -36.12 -23.01 2.29
N MET A 77 -35.68 -22.59 1.10
CA MET A 77 -36.38 -22.89 -0.15
C MET A 77 -36.47 -24.40 -0.43
N ALA A 78 -35.43 -25.17 -0.10
CA ALA A 78 -35.43 -26.62 -0.27
C ALA A 78 -36.29 -27.33 0.79
N TYR A 79 -36.24 -26.88 2.04
CA TYR A 79 -36.99 -27.44 3.16
C TYR A 79 -38.50 -27.27 2.99
N PHE A 80 -38.95 -26.06 2.61
CA PHE A 80 -40.37 -25.76 2.40
C PHE A 80 -40.90 -26.20 1.03
N SER A 81 -40.03 -26.60 0.10
CA SER A 81 -40.48 -27.03 -1.22
C SER A 81 -41.14 -28.41 -1.14
N PRO A 82 -42.42 -28.55 -1.55
CA PRO A 82 -43.08 -29.85 -1.61
C PRO A 82 -42.54 -30.72 -2.75
N PHE A 83 -41.74 -30.15 -3.66
CA PHE A 83 -41.17 -30.83 -4.82
C PHE A 83 -39.78 -31.40 -4.59
N THR A 84 -39.29 -31.37 -3.35
CA THR A 84 -38.00 -31.98 -2.98
C THR A 84 -38.16 -33.51 -2.94
N GLY A 85 -37.17 -34.25 -3.46
CA GLY A 85 -37.21 -35.72 -3.58
C GLY A 85 -37.53 -36.41 -2.25
N TYR A 86 -37.00 -35.89 -1.15
CA TYR A 86 -37.34 -36.31 0.20
C TYR A 86 -38.81 -36.08 0.59
N ASN A 87 -39.37 -34.89 0.32
CA ASN A 87 -40.77 -34.57 0.62
C ASN A 87 -41.76 -35.36 -0.25
N LEU A 88 -41.33 -35.77 -1.45
CA LEU A 88 -42.06 -36.66 -2.35
C LEU A 88 -41.91 -38.15 -2.00
N GLY A 89 -41.04 -38.51 -1.03
CA GLY A 89 -40.82 -39.90 -0.62
C GLY A 89 -40.24 -40.80 -1.73
N LEU A 90 -39.46 -40.23 -2.65
CA LEU A 90 -38.90 -40.96 -3.78
C LEU A 90 -37.81 -41.93 -3.32
N GLU A 91 -37.73 -43.11 -3.94
CA GLU A 91 -36.80 -44.19 -3.55
C GLU A 91 -35.31 -43.79 -3.71
N TYR A 92 -35.03 -42.76 -4.52
CA TYR A 92 -33.70 -42.18 -4.70
C TYR A 92 -33.43 -40.94 -3.82
N ALA A 93 -34.34 -40.58 -2.90
CA ALA A 93 -34.20 -39.40 -2.07
C ALA A 93 -33.08 -39.59 -1.03
N ILE A 94 -32.03 -38.77 -1.14
CA ILE A 94 -30.89 -38.75 -0.22
C ILE A 94 -31.18 -37.69 0.87
N GLY A 95 -30.91 -38.01 2.14
CA GLY A 95 -31.14 -37.11 3.28
C GLY A 95 -30.38 -35.78 3.18
N ASP A 96 -29.27 -35.78 2.45
CA ASP A 96 -28.44 -34.63 2.11
C ASP A 96 -29.23 -33.51 1.42
N GLU A 97 -30.37 -33.82 0.79
CA GLU A 97 -31.28 -32.82 0.19
C GLU A 97 -31.82 -31.78 1.18
N ILE A 98 -31.86 -32.12 2.47
CA ILE A 98 -32.52 -31.34 3.52
C ILE A 98 -31.56 -30.94 4.64
N TRP A 99 -30.37 -31.53 4.71
CA TRP A 99 -29.43 -31.22 5.78
C TRP A 99 -28.82 -29.84 5.59
N LEU A 100 -29.04 -28.96 6.59
CA LEU A 100 -28.53 -27.59 6.57
C LEU A 100 -27.00 -27.53 6.40
N GLN A 101 -26.28 -28.51 6.97
CA GLN A 101 -24.83 -28.61 6.88
C GLN A 101 -24.33 -28.77 5.44
N GLU A 102 -25.05 -29.54 4.62
CA GLU A 102 -24.72 -29.77 3.21
C GLU A 102 -24.87 -28.48 2.39
N TYR A 103 -25.87 -27.65 2.70
CA TYR A 103 -26.01 -26.34 2.05
C TYR A 103 -24.87 -25.39 2.42
N PHE A 104 -24.48 -25.32 3.70
CA PHE A 104 -23.30 -24.53 4.08
C PHE A 104 -22.03 -25.04 3.42
N TRP A 105 -21.81 -26.35 3.42
CA TRP A 105 -20.63 -26.97 2.80
C TRP A 105 -20.60 -26.74 1.28
N ALA A 106 -21.73 -26.92 0.60
CA ALA A 106 -21.85 -26.68 -0.84
C ALA A 106 -21.59 -25.21 -1.22
N PHE A 107 -22.04 -24.25 -0.41
CA PHE A 107 -21.81 -22.82 -0.64
C PHE A 107 -20.35 -22.44 -0.39
N ILE A 108 -19.72 -22.98 0.67
CA ILE A 108 -18.29 -22.81 0.95
C ILE A 108 -17.45 -23.43 -0.17
N GLY A 109 -17.72 -24.68 -0.54
CA GLY A 109 -17.04 -25.39 -1.62
C GLY A 109 -17.13 -24.62 -2.93
N SER A 110 -18.36 -24.20 -3.30
CA SER A 110 -18.56 -23.38 -4.49
C SER A 110 -17.78 -22.07 -4.45
N PHE A 111 -17.74 -21.37 -3.31
CA PHE A 111 -16.96 -20.14 -3.15
C PHE A 111 -15.46 -20.37 -3.38
N MET A 112 -14.96 -21.49 -2.86
CA MET A 112 -13.59 -21.97 -3.04
C MET A 112 -13.32 -22.54 -4.43
N GLN A 113 -14.28 -22.48 -5.36
CA GLN A 113 -14.22 -23.09 -6.69
C GLN A 113 -14.01 -24.61 -6.65
N GLN A 114 -14.41 -25.23 -5.54
CA GLN A 114 -14.52 -26.67 -5.39
C GLN A 114 -15.93 -27.08 -5.85
N GLY A 115 -16.02 -28.20 -6.57
CA GLY A 115 -17.32 -28.73 -7.01
C GLY A 115 -18.23 -29.03 -5.82
N GLN A 116 -19.51 -29.25 -6.11
CA GLN A 116 -20.49 -29.68 -5.11
C GLN A 116 -20.80 -31.16 -5.31
N ASP A 117 -20.79 -31.92 -4.21
CA ASP A 117 -21.09 -33.36 -4.19
C ASP A 117 -22.59 -33.63 -4.18
N PHE A 118 -23.40 -32.61 -3.85
CA PHE A 118 -24.85 -32.67 -3.72
C PHE A 118 -25.53 -31.67 -4.67
N TYR A 119 -26.67 -32.05 -5.26
CA TYR A 119 -27.49 -31.19 -6.12
C TYR A 119 -28.98 -31.32 -5.79
N PRO A 120 -29.69 -30.21 -5.48
CA PRO A 120 -31.10 -30.29 -5.10
C PRO A 120 -31.99 -30.66 -6.28
N SER A 121 -32.99 -31.52 -6.05
CA SER A 121 -33.98 -31.90 -7.06
C SER A 121 -34.95 -30.78 -7.45
N ALA A 122 -35.38 -29.96 -6.49
CA ALA A 122 -36.34 -28.87 -6.71
C ALA A 122 -35.75 -27.69 -7.51
N MET A 123 -36.59 -27.03 -8.33
CA MET A 123 -36.14 -25.93 -9.19
C MET A 123 -35.81 -24.63 -8.43
N SER A 124 -36.49 -24.35 -7.32
CA SER A 124 -36.27 -23.14 -6.51
C SER A 124 -34.84 -23.02 -5.93
N PRO A 125 -34.28 -24.02 -5.20
CA PRO A 125 -32.91 -23.94 -4.71
C PRO A 125 -31.88 -23.96 -5.84
N ARG A 126 -32.16 -24.55 -7.00
CA ARG A 126 -31.27 -24.49 -8.18
C ARG A 126 -31.09 -23.07 -8.70
N VAL A 127 -32.17 -22.28 -8.74
CA VAL A 127 -32.08 -20.86 -9.12
C VAL A 127 -31.22 -20.09 -8.11
N GLY A 128 -31.40 -20.35 -6.81
CA GLY A 128 -30.56 -19.75 -5.77
C GLY A 128 -29.07 -20.13 -5.89
N LEU A 129 -28.77 -21.39 -6.19
CA LEU A 129 -27.40 -21.86 -6.48
C LEU A 129 -26.81 -21.19 -7.72
N ALA A 130 -27.59 -21.03 -8.80
CA ALA A 130 -27.12 -20.35 -10.01
C ALA A 130 -26.76 -18.88 -9.73
N PHE A 131 -27.57 -18.17 -8.95
CA PHE A 131 -27.24 -16.81 -8.50
C PHE A 131 -25.96 -16.78 -7.65
N TRP A 132 -25.80 -17.75 -6.75
CA TRP A 132 -24.59 -17.89 -5.93
C TRP A 132 -23.33 -18.13 -6.76
N TRP A 133 -23.43 -18.97 -7.80
CA TRP A 133 -22.32 -19.22 -8.72
C TRP A 133 -21.88 -17.96 -9.46
N ILE A 134 -22.84 -17.18 -9.98
CA ILE A 134 -22.54 -15.91 -10.65
C ILE A 134 -21.85 -14.95 -9.66
N PHE A 135 -22.39 -14.81 -8.45
CA PHE A 135 -21.79 -13.99 -7.40
C PHE A 135 -20.35 -14.41 -7.09
N THR A 136 -20.11 -15.70 -6.89
CA THR A 136 -18.79 -16.26 -6.60
C THR A 136 -17.78 -15.97 -7.70
N VAL A 137 -18.16 -16.17 -8.97
CA VAL A 137 -17.27 -15.90 -10.12
C VAL A 137 -16.89 -14.42 -10.18
N ILE A 138 -17.86 -13.52 -9.95
CA ILE A 138 -17.60 -12.08 -9.94
C ILE A 138 -16.64 -11.70 -8.80
N VAL A 139 -16.91 -12.15 -7.57
CA VAL A 139 -16.08 -11.83 -6.40
C VAL A 139 -14.66 -12.35 -6.56
N ASN A 140 -14.50 -13.61 -6.98
CA ASN A 140 -13.18 -14.20 -7.22
C ASN A 140 -12.43 -13.50 -8.35
N GLY A 141 -13.13 -13.10 -9.42
CA GLY A 141 -12.55 -12.30 -10.51
C GLY A 141 -12.04 -10.93 -10.02
N CYS A 142 -12.86 -10.21 -9.24
CA CYS A 142 -12.46 -8.95 -8.63
C CYS A 142 -11.28 -9.10 -7.66
N PHE A 143 -11.26 -10.18 -6.86
CA PHE A 143 -10.16 -10.47 -5.94
C PHE A 143 -8.85 -10.70 -6.72
N ALA A 144 -8.88 -11.56 -7.74
CA ALA A 144 -7.72 -11.84 -8.57
C ALA A 144 -7.22 -10.58 -9.30
N GLY A 145 -8.13 -9.74 -9.81
CA GLY A 145 -7.80 -8.47 -10.44
C GLY A 145 -7.13 -7.48 -9.48
N ASN A 146 -7.71 -7.27 -8.30
CA ASN A 146 -7.17 -6.36 -7.29
C ASN A 146 -5.85 -6.88 -6.71
N LEU A 147 -5.73 -8.19 -6.50
CA LEU A 147 -4.47 -8.81 -6.07
C LEU A 147 -3.39 -8.62 -7.13
N THR A 148 -3.70 -8.82 -8.40
CA THR A 148 -2.75 -8.58 -9.51
C THR A 148 -2.31 -7.13 -9.53
N ALA A 149 -3.25 -6.17 -9.45
CA ALA A 149 -2.95 -4.75 -9.39
C ALA A 149 -2.03 -4.42 -8.21
N TYR A 150 -2.30 -4.98 -7.04
CA TYR A 150 -1.46 -4.82 -5.84
C TYR A 150 -0.06 -5.43 -6.01
N LEU A 151 0.07 -6.58 -6.67
CA LEU A 151 1.35 -7.21 -6.92
C LEU A 151 2.19 -6.44 -7.94
N THR A 152 1.55 -5.87 -8.97
CA THR A 152 2.22 -5.06 -10.00
C THR A 152 2.51 -3.63 -9.55
N ALA A 153 1.70 -3.07 -8.67
CA ALA A 153 1.92 -1.74 -8.13
C ALA A 153 3.12 -1.75 -7.17
N THR A 154 4.14 -0.97 -7.49
CA THR A 154 5.16 -0.55 -6.54
C THR A 154 4.66 0.69 -5.80
N GLU A 155 3.83 0.51 -4.78
CA GLU A 155 3.61 1.59 -3.82
C GLU A 155 4.90 1.77 -3.02
N THR A 156 5.60 2.86 -3.32
CA THR A 156 6.67 3.36 -2.46
C THR A 156 5.97 4.20 -1.40
N GLU A 157 5.83 3.68 -0.19
CA GLU A 157 5.41 4.52 0.93
C GLU A 157 6.47 5.61 1.12
N GLU A 158 6.19 6.83 0.66
CA GLU A 158 7.05 7.98 0.92
C GLU A 158 7.04 8.23 2.43
N GLN A 159 8.12 7.83 3.10
CA GLN A 159 8.20 7.90 4.56
C GLN A 159 8.25 9.35 5.07
N ILE A 160 8.69 10.31 4.23
CA ILE A 160 8.96 11.68 4.64
C ILE A 160 8.54 12.67 3.54
N ASN A 161 7.41 13.36 3.77
CA ASN A 161 6.92 14.40 2.85
C ASN A 161 7.19 15.81 3.37
N THR A 162 7.59 15.96 4.63
CA THR A 162 7.83 17.27 5.26
C THR A 162 9.10 17.28 6.10
N LEU A 163 9.76 18.44 6.14
CA LEU A 163 10.91 18.69 7.03
C LEU A 163 10.55 18.54 8.52
N SER A 164 9.31 18.90 8.90
CA SER A 164 8.81 18.68 10.26
C SER A 164 8.65 17.20 10.58
N GLY A 165 8.15 16.41 9.62
CA GLY A 165 8.09 14.95 9.74
C GLY A 165 9.47 14.33 9.92
N LEU A 166 10.46 14.80 9.15
CA LEU A 166 11.86 14.40 9.27
C LEU A 166 12.44 14.68 10.67
N LEU A 167 12.09 15.82 11.28
CA LEU A 167 12.54 16.17 12.63
C LEU A 167 11.86 15.37 13.74
N SER A 168 10.61 14.94 13.53
CA SER A 168 9.84 14.18 14.51
C SER A 168 10.35 12.74 14.68
N GLN A 169 10.95 12.18 13.64
CA GLN A 169 11.43 10.80 13.62
C GLN A 169 12.93 10.74 13.97
N SER A 170 13.28 10.00 15.01
CA SER A 170 14.69 9.84 15.46
C SER A 170 15.44 8.72 14.76
N SER A 171 14.78 7.90 13.92
CA SER A 171 15.39 6.73 13.30
C SER A 171 16.26 7.06 12.09
N ILE A 172 16.07 8.21 11.44
CA ILE A 172 16.82 8.63 10.26
C ILE A 172 17.81 9.71 10.67
N LYS A 173 19.10 9.45 10.45
CA LYS A 173 20.16 10.42 10.71
C LYS A 173 20.30 11.35 9.52
N LEU A 174 20.39 12.64 9.80
CA LEU A 174 20.59 13.68 8.79
C LEU A 174 22.07 13.87 8.55
N TYR A 175 22.50 13.73 7.29
CA TYR A 175 23.88 13.97 6.89
C TYR A 175 23.95 15.18 5.96
N VAL A 176 24.87 16.09 6.27
CA VAL A 176 25.14 17.29 5.46
C VAL A 176 26.63 17.37 5.18
N GLN A 177 26.98 17.64 3.93
CA GLN A 177 28.37 17.75 3.51
C GLN A 177 28.99 19.07 4.01
N ASN A 178 30.18 18.96 4.61
CA ASN A 178 30.94 20.12 5.08
C ASN A 178 31.32 21.05 3.91
N GLY A 179 31.24 22.36 4.14
CA GLY A 179 31.65 23.39 3.16
C GLY A 179 30.63 23.68 2.06
N THR A 180 29.47 23.03 2.07
CA THR A 180 28.37 23.31 1.14
C THR A 180 27.59 24.56 1.55
N ASN A 181 26.87 25.16 0.60
CA ASN A 181 25.97 26.28 0.89
C ASN A 181 24.85 25.88 1.87
N LEU A 182 24.38 24.63 1.79
CA LEU A 182 23.35 24.10 2.68
C LEU A 182 23.85 24.03 4.13
N TYR A 183 25.10 23.58 4.34
CA TYR A 183 25.75 23.61 5.66
C TYR A 183 25.83 25.03 6.24
N THR A 184 26.26 26.01 5.44
CA THR A 184 26.30 27.42 5.90
C THR A 184 24.92 27.99 6.19
N LEU A 185 23.92 27.66 5.38
CA LEU A 185 22.54 28.12 5.58
C LEU A 185 21.92 27.56 6.87
N LEU A 186 22.14 26.27 7.15
CA LEU A 186 21.63 25.63 8.36
C LEU A 186 22.31 26.17 9.62
N THR A 187 23.64 26.34 9.58
CA THR A 187 24.41 26.84 10.73
C THR A 187 24.20 28.33 11.02
N GLU A 188 23.99 29.17 9.99
CA GLU A 188 23.70 30.59 10.17
C GLU A 188 22.24 30.87 10.60
N SER A 189 21.35 29.89 10.47
CA SER A 189 19.94 30.03 10.83
C SER A 189 19.76 30.19 12.35
N LYS A 190 19.12 31.29 12.77
CA LYS A 190 18.95 31.64 14.19
C LYS A 190 17.66 31.10 14.82
N SER A 191 16.67 30.72 14.02
CA SER A 191 15.35 30.29 14.49
C SER A 191 14.61 29.40 13.48
N GLY A 192 13.73 28.55 14.00
CA GLY A 192 12.83 27.71 13.22
C GLY A 192 13.40 26.33 12.87
N ILE A 193 12.71 25.64 11.96
CA ILE A 193 12.98 24.25 11.55
C ILE A 193 14.44 24.05 11.10
N TYR A 194 15.03 25.02 10.40
CA TYR A 194 16.42 24.92 9.94
C TYR A 194 17.44 24.86 11.08
N LYS A 195 17.17 25.53 12.20
CA LYS A 195 18.03 25.47 13.38
C LYS A 195 17.92 24.11 14.08
N GLU A 196 16.70 23.59 14.21
CA GLU A 196 16.48 22.25 14.78
C GLU A 196 17.14 21.15 13.92
N ILE A 197 17.13 21.33 12.59
CA ILE A 197 17.88 20.48 11.67
C ILE A 197 19.38 20.62 11.91
N ALA A 198 19.89 21.85 12.07
CA ALA A 198 21.30 22.10 12.34
C ALA A 198 21.77 21.46 13.66
N ASP A 199 20.90 21.41 14.68
CA ASP A 199 21.20 20.78 15.96
C ASP A 199 21.24 19.24 15.88
N LYS A 200 20.47 18.64 14.94
CA LYS A 200 20.37 17.18 14.76
C LYS A 200 21.24 16.62 13.62
N MET A 201 21.79 17.47 12.75
CA MET A 201 22.57 17.01 11.60
C MET A 201 23.96 16.54 11.99
N VAL A 202 24.46 15.55 11.26
CA VAL A 202 25.84 15.08 11.31
C VAL A 202 26.56 15.63 10.09
N VAL A 203 27.66 16.35 10.33
CA VAL A 203 28.50 16.91 9.28
C VAL A 203 29.49 15.86 8.82
N TYR A 204 29.51 15.55 7.52
CA TYR A 204 30.49 14.61 6.95
C TYR A 204 31.50 15.33 6.06
N SER A 205 32.72 14.81 6.01
CA SER A 205 33.81 15.35 5.19
C SER A 205 33.70 14.88 3.73
N PRO A 206 33.98 15.71 2.72
CA PRO A 206 33.99 15.31 1.31
C PRO A 206 34.96 14.17 0.97
N TYR A 207 35.97 13.95 1.83
CA TYR A 207 37.06 13.00 1.62
C TYR A 207 36.86 11.65 2.32
N GLU A 208 35.78 11.51 3.08
CA GLU A 208 35.38 10.26 3.73
C GLU A 208 34.15 9.70 3.03
N ASN A 209 34.11 8.39 2.81
CA ASN A 209 32.95 7.74 2.25
C ASN A 209 31.73 8.00 3.14
N CYS A 210 30.63 8.45 2.54
CA CYS A 210 29.37 8.65 3.25
C CYS A 210 28.96 7.32 3.91
N PRO A 211 28.74 7.26 5.23
CA PRO A 211 28.21 6.05 5.86
C PRO A 211 26.75 5.88 5.40
N MET A 212 26.54 5.03 4.39
CA MET A 212 25.21 4.60 3.95
C MET A 212 24.54 3.71 4.98
#